data_AF-A0A7W4EFI7-F1
#
_entry.id   AF-A0A7W4EFI7-F1
#
_cell.length_a   1.000
_cell.length_b   1.000
_cell.length_c   1.000
_cell.angle_alpha   90.00
_cell.angle_beta   90.00
_cell.angle_gamma   90.00
#
_symmetry.space_group_name_H-M   'P 1'
#
loop_
_entity.id
_entity.type
_entity.pdbx_description
1 polymer ?
#
loop_
_entity_poly.entity_id
_entity_poly.type
_entity_poly.pdbx_seq_one_letter_code
_entity_poly.pdbx_strand_id
1 'polypeptide(L)'
;MRTGAVAVVFLTAIIGVVFNSKAALATTSADSTFSQVIREIDCSHTVYSRAVGQVNDVECDVFAPKYDHSVIKDNGYPVIYGVYDAVHTVIDPVTGAHQLAIEFAGRVFVLGVDPELTVNGNAWVLDLSNWPNTHPGDTTLVIERGKTYLGEITSSTRAYGSALQINHAVPFTITIPPRILPSTPPVIPSSPAIPAVSAAATGIKSGKDLANTGANMWFMVIAALGMIIIAFILLIRNRRGGSHEP
;
A
#
# COMPACT_ATOMS: atom_id res chain seq x y z
N MET A 1 -63.44 67.37 -31.42
CA MET A 1 -63.20 66.57 -32.63
C MET A 1 -61.75 66.12 -32.58
N ARG A 2 -61.34 64.86 -32.63
CA ARG A 2 -61.96 63.56 -32.88
C ARG A 2 -61.10 62.53 -32.11
N THR A 3 -61.77 61.53 -31.53
CA THR A 3 -61.46 60.09 -31.54
C THR A 3 -60.04 59.65 -31.96
N GLY A 4 -59.41 58.66 -31.32
CA GLY A 4 -60.00 57.59 -30.53
C GLY A 4 -58.98 56.66 -29.88
N ALA A 5 -59.54 55.81 -29.03
CA ALA A 5 -58.88 54.78 -28.27
C ALA A 5 -58.35 53.63 -29.15
N VAL A 6 -57.27 52.99 -28.72
CA VAL A 6 -57.15 51.53 -28.78
C VAL A 6 -56.50 51.06 -27.49
N ALA A 7 -57.30 50.35 -26.70
CA ALA A 7 -56.83 49.49 -25.64
C ALA A 7 -56.25 48.20 -26.25
N VAL A 8 -55.13 47.71 -25.71
CA VAL A 8 -54.79 46.29 -25.76
C VAL A 8 -54.43 45.87 -24.35
N VAL A 9 -55.24 44.95 -23.83
CA VAL A 9 -55.11 44.30 -22.53
C VAL A 9 -54.61 42.87 -22.76
N PHE A 10 -53.91 42.34 -21.75
CA PHE A 10 -53.60 40.94 -21.45
C PHE A 10 -52.35 40.34 -22.12
N LEU A 11 -51.36 39.91 -21.30
CA LEU A 11 -51.32 38.54 -20.78
C LEU A 11 -50.26 38.36 -19.68
N THR A 12 -50.64 37.61 -18.65
CA THR A 12 -49.87 37.13 -17.49
C THR A 12 -48.73 36.17 -17.86
N ALA A 13 -47.60 36.25 -17.16
CA ALA A 13 -46.77 35.08 -16.85
C ALA A 13 -46.02 35.30 -15.52
N ILE A 14 -46.62 34.81 -14.43
CA ILE A 14 -45.89 34.47 -13.21
C ILE A 14 -45.17 33.16 -13.53
N ILE A 15 -43.84 33.18 -13.62
CA ILE A 15 -43.03 31.96 -13.56
C ILE A 15 -42.19 32.05 -12.31
N GLY A 16 -42.59 31.27 -11.31
CA GLY A 16 -41.76 30.98 -10.16
C GLY A 16 -40.58 30.10 -10.58
N VAL A 17 -39.42 30.40 -10.03
CA VAL A 17 -38.37 29.41 -9.82
C VAL A 17 -37.92 29.53 -8.38
N VAL A 18 -38.45 28.63 -7.56
CA VAL A 18 -37.86 28.24 -6.28
C VAL A 18 -36.71 27.30 -6.61
N PHE A 19 -35.48 27.73 -6.36
CA PHE A 19 -34.40 26.80 -6.02
C PHE A 19 -33.65 27.35 -4.80
N ASN A 20 -33.75 26.58 -3.71
CA ASN A 20 -32.95 26.69 -2.52
C ASN A 20 -31.55 26.12 -2.81
N SER A 21 -30.52 26.96 -2.69
CA SER A 21 -29.25 26.61 -2.05
C SER A 21 -28.38 27.86 -1.99
N LYS A 22 -27.89 28.18 -0.79
CA LYS A 22 -27.07 29.34 -0.44
C LYS A 22 -25.97 29.61 -1.48
N ALA A 23 -26.17 30.62 -2.33
CA ALA A 23 -25.08 31.38 -2.90
C ALA A 23 -25.10 32.73 -2.16
N ALA A 24 -24.17 32.91 -1.23
CA ALA A 24 -23.91 34.22 -0.68
C ALA A 24 -23.44 35.10 -1.85
N LEU A 25 -24.31 36.02 -2.28
CA LEU A 25 -23.95 37.06 -3.23
C LEU A 25 -22.88 37.94 -2.58
N ALA A 26 -21.63 37.77 -3.01
CA ALA A 26 -20.58 38.72 -2.70
C ALA A 26 -20.85 39.99 -3.51
N THR A 27 -21.31 41.02 -2.80
CA THR A 27 -21.55 42.36 -3.35
C THR A 27 -20.21 43.01 -3.73
N THR A 28 -20.06 43.29 -5.03
CA THR A 28 -19.18 44.26 -5.71
C THR A 28 -17.86 44.66 -5.01
N SER A 29 -16.73 44.18 -5.56
CA SER A 29 -15.42 44.83 -5.41
C SER A 29 -15.00 45.50 -6.73
N ALA A 30 -14.41 46.68 -6.61
CA ALA A 30 -13.87 47.52 -7.67
C ALA A 30 -13.04 46.77 -8.73
N ASP A 31 -13.04 47.29 -9.96
CA ASP A 31 -12.29 46.79 -11.11
C ASP A 31 -10.80 46.57 -10.79
N SER A 32 -10.44 45.34 -10.45
CA SER A 32 -9.07 44.86 -10.35
C SER A 32 -8.77 43.99 -11.58
N THR A 33 -7.80 44.39 -12.40
CA THR A 33 -7.29 43.59 -13.55
C THR A 33 -6.37 42.44 -13.14
N PHE A 34 -6.25 42.15 -11.84
CA PHE A 34 -5.53 40.99 -11.34
C PHE A 34 -6.39 39.74 -11.50
N SER A 35 -6.07 38.93 -12.49
CA SER A 35 -6.56 37.55 -12.59
C SER A 35 -5.95 36.74 -11.44
N GLN A 36 -6.61 36.71 -10.28
CA GLN A 36 -6.26 35.81 -9.20
C GLN A 36 -6.62 34.38 -9.60
N VAL A 37 -5.63 33.59 -10.00
CA VAL A 37 -5.81 32.14 -10.15
C VAL A 37 -5.80 31.54 -8.76
N ILE A 38 -6.97 31.14 -8.25
CA ILE A 38 -7.06 30.33 -7.04
C ILE A 38 -6.58 28.93 -7.42
N ARG A 39 -5.32 28.60 -7.10
CA ARG A 39 -4.84 27.22 -7.16
C ARG A 39 -5.28 26.49 -5.90
N GLU A 40 -5.91 25.34 -6.08
CA GLU A 40 -6.15 24.40 -4.98
C GLU A 40 -4.82 23.67 -4.74
N ILE A 41 -4.17 23.98 -3.61
CA ILE A 41 -2.89 23.37 -3.22
C ILE A 41 -3.20 22.14 -2.37
N ASP A 42 -2.80 20.95 -2.84
CA ASP A 42 -2.98 19.71 -2.09
C ASP A 42 -1.79 19.46 -1.13
N CYS A 43 -2.05 19.70 0.16
CA CYS A 43 -1.11 19.41 1.24
C CYS A 43 -1.51 18.18 2.07
N SER A 44 -2.36 17.30 1.52
CA SER A 44 -2.95 16.19 2.27
C SER A 44 -2.13 14.90 2.22
N HIS A 45 -0.99 14.88 1.53
CA HIS A 45 -0.10 13.71 1.38
C HIS A 45 0.83 13.52 2.59
N THR A 46 0.27 13.64 3.80
CA THR A 46 0.95 13.49 5.10
C THR A 46 0.57 12.21 5.84
N VAL A 47 -0.17 11.31 5.17
CA VAL A 47 -0.56 9.97 5.64
C VAL A 47 -0.28 8.95 4.54
N TYR A 48 0.10 7.72 4.90
CA TYR A 48 0.65 6.75 3.94
C TYR A 48 -0.29 6.52 2.75
N SER A 49 -1.58 6.29 3.01
CA SER A 49 -2.59 6.02 1.98
C SER A 49 -2.74 7.11 0.91
N ARG A 50 -2.41 8.36 1.22
CA ARG A 50 -2.46 9.49 0.28
C ARG A 50 -1.08 9.82 -0.31
N ALA A 51 -0.01 9.41 0.36
CA ALA A 51 1.36 9.74 0.01
C ALA A 51 1.96 8.81 -1.07
N VAL A 52 1.40 7.62 -1.25
CA VAL A 52 1.90 6.67 -2.27
C VAL A 52 1.73 7.26 -3.67
N GLY A 53 2.85 7.47 -4.36
CA GLY A 53 2.86 7.97 -5.73
C GLY A 53 2.48 9.44 -5.89
N GLN A 54 2.36 10.17 -4.79
CA GLN A 54 2.03 11.59 -4.77
C GLN A 54 2.97 12.32 -3.82
N VAL A 55 3.26 13.58 -4.12
CA VAL A 55 4.05 14.47 -3.27
C VAL A 55 3.22 15.70 -2.96
N ASN A 56 3.48 16.32 -1.80
CA ASN A 56 2.89 17.63 -1.51
C ASN A 56 3.38 18.68 -2.50
N ASP A 57 2.65 19.78 -2.59
CA ASP A 57 3.16 20.98 -3.25
C ASP A 57 4.36 21.58 -2.48
N VAL A 58 5.23 22.29 -3.18
CA VAL A 58 6.39 23.01 -2.61
C VAL A 58 5.97 24.18 -1.72
N GLU A 59 4.76 24.68 -1.91
CA GLU A 59 4.17 25.73 -1.08
C GLU A 59 3.53 25.19 0.21
N CYS A 60 3.50 23.87 0.42
CA CYS A 60 3.00 23.27 1.65
C CYS A 60 3.97 23.41 2.82
N ASP A 61 3.43 23.42 4.04
CA ASP A 61 4.24 23.42 5.25
C ASP A 61 5.07 22.13 5.37
N VAL A 62 6.33 22.31 5.79
CA VAL A 62 7.25 21.19 6.06
C VAL A 62 6.72 20.34 7.22
N PHE A 63 6.76 19.02 7.07
CA PHE A 63 6.42 18.10 8.15
C PHE A 63 7.51 17.07 8.44
N ALA A 64 7.62 16.69 9.72
CA ALA A 64 8.53 15.64 10.16
C ALA A 64 8.10 14.26 9.63
N PRO A 65 9.05 13.33 9.37
CA PRO A 65 8.71 11.98 8.95
C PRO A 65 7.90 11.25 10.02
N LYS A 66 7.09 10.28 9.61
CA LYS A 66 6.21 9.54 10.52
C LYS A 66 6.21 8.06 10.18
N TYR A 67 6.19 7.25 11.23
CA TYR A 67 5.77 5.86 11.16
C TYR A 67 4.24 5.80 10.98
N ASP A 68 3.76 4.95 10.09
CA ASP A 68 2.32 4.74 9.85
C ASP A 68 1.89 3.37 10.38
N HIS A 69 2.44 2.29 9.82
CA HIS A 69 2.16 0.92 10.26
C HIS A 69 3.30 -0.04 9.88
N SER A 70 3.20 -1.28 10.36
CA SER A 70 4.09 -2.37 9.97
C SER A 70 3.32 -3.67 9.80
N VAL A 71 3.83 -4.53 8.92
CA VAL A 71 3.31 -5.87 8.66
C VAL A 71 4.39 -6.89 8.99
N ILE A 72 4.16 -7.74 9.98
CA ILE A 72 5.11 -8.80 10.34
C ILE A 72 4.85 -10.05 9.50
N LYS A 73 5.86 -10.52 8.78
CA LYS A 73 5.76 -11.73 7.95
C LYS A 73 5.96 -13.01 8.79
N ASP A 74 5.67 -14.17 8.20
CA ASP A 74 5.78 -15.47 8.86
C ASP A 74 7.21 -15.86 9.26
N ASN A 75 8.21 -15.31 8.57
CA ASN A 75 9.61 -15.48 8.94
C ASN A 75 10.05 -14.59 10.13
N GLY A 76 9.21 -13.64 10.56
CA GLY A 76 9.46 -12.76 11.71
C GLY A 76 9.98 -11.38 11.34
N TYR A 77 10.34 -11.17 10.07
CA TYR A 77 10.83 -9.87 9.61
C TYR A 77 9.66 -8.94 9.25
N PRO A 78 9.74 -7.65 9.62
CA PRO A 78 8.70 -6.68 9.30
C PRO A 78 8.86 -6.08 7.90
N VAL A 79 7.74 -5.58 7.36
CA VAL A 79 7.72 -4.51 6.37
C VAL A 79 7.18 -3.28 7.07
N ILE A 80 7.91 -2.17 7.01
CA ILE A 80 7.64 -0.96 7.78
C ILE A 80 7.26 0.16 6.81
N TYR A 81 6.17 0.83 7.11
CA TYR A 81 5.60 1.86 6.25
C TYR A 81 5.55 3.19 6.99
N GLY A 82 5.80 4.25 6.24
CA GLY A 82 5.63 5.59 6.77
C GLY A 82 5.64 6.65 5.69
N VAL A 83 5.62 7.89 6.16
CA VAL A 83 5.61 9.07 5.30
C VAL A 83 6.76 9.99 5.66
N TYR A 84 7.18 10.76 4.68
CA TYR A 84 8.18 11.82 4.82
C TYR A 84 7.87 12.91 3.80
N ASP A 85 8.44 14.08 4.02
CA ASP A 85 8.26 15.21 3.11
C ASP A 85 9.26 15.13 1.96
N ALA A 86 8.89 14.48 0.86
CA ALA A 86 9.80 14.27 -0.26
C ALA A 86 10.26 15.57 -0.92
N VAL A 87 9.40 16.60 -0.93
CA VAL A 87 9.70 17.89 -1.60
C VAL A 87 10.67 18.72 -0.80
N HIS A 88 10.52 18.72 0.53
CA HIS A 88 11.38 19.51 1.40
C HIS A 88 12.58 18.74 1.95
N THR A 89 12.67 17.41 1.74
CA THR A 89 13.83 16.64 2.20
C THR A 89 15.07 17.04 1.42
N VAL A 90 16.14 17.34 2.15
CA VAL A 90 17.44 17.70 1.60
C VAL A 90 18.00 16.51 0.84
N ILE A 91 18.54 16.78 -0.34
CA ILE A 91 19.15 15.79 -1.21
C ILE A 91 20.65 15.73 -0.91
N ASP A 92 21.19 14.52 -0.80
CA ASP A 92 22.62 14.30 -0.74
C ASP A 92 23.26 14.70 -2.07
N PRO A 93 24.24 15.64 -2.08
CA PRO A 93 24.82 16.15 -3.32
C PRO A 93 25.69 15.13 -4.06
N VAL A 94 26.10 14.04 -3.41
CA VAL A 94 26.93 12.97 -3.98
C VAL A 94 26.06 11.90 -4.60
N THR A 95 25.05 11.42 -3.88
CA THR A 95 24.20 10.31 -4.35
C THR A 95 22.95 10.77 -5.10
N GLY A 96 22.55 12.03 -4.93
CA GLY A 96 21.28 12.55 -5.46
C GLY A 96 20.03 11.98 -4.76
N ALA A 97 20.21 11.20 -3.69
CA ALA A 97 19.11 10.63 -2.91
C ALA A 97 18.67 11.58 -1.80
N HIS A 98 17.41 11.47 -1.38
CA HIS A 98 16.91 12.20 -0.22
C HIS A 98 17.64 11.73 1.05
N GLN A 99 18.01 12.66 1.93
CA GLN A 99 18.56 12.37 3.24
C GLN A 99 17.46 11.83 4.16
N LEU A 100 17.15 10.55 3.96
CA LEU A 100 16.22 9.75 4.74
C LEU A 100 16.93 8.46 5.16
N ALA A 101 16.93 8.19 6.46
CA ALA A 101 17.43 6.95 7.01
C ALA A 101 16.53 6.42 8.12
N ILE A 102 16.38 5.10 8.18
CA ILE A 102 15.61 4.41 9.21
C ILE A 102 16.57 3.54 9.99
N GLU A 103 16.67 3.75 11.30
CA GLU A 103 17.30 2.79 12.20
C GLU A 103 16.25 1.78 12.67
N PHE A 104 16.57 0.49 12.55
CA PHE A 104 15.75 -0.57 13.10
C PHE A 104 16.61 -1.70 13.63
N ALA A 105 16.34 -2.12 14.87
CA ALA A 105 17.04 -3.20 15.55
C ALA A 105 18.57 -3.07 15.53
N GLY A 106 19.08 -1.84 15.65
CA GLY A 106 20.51 -1.52 15.69
C GLY A 106 21.21 -1.41 14.34
N ARG A 107 20.47 -1.53 13.22
CA ARG A 107 20.98 -1.29 11.86
C ARG A 107 20.33 -0.04 11.27
N VAL A 108 21.15 0.82 10.68
CA VAL A 108 20.70 2.00 9.94
C VAL A 108 20.56 1.65 8.46
N PHE A 109 19.42 1.97 7.88
CA PHE A 109 19.09 1.81 6.46
C PHE A 109 19.00 3.18 5.82
N VAL A 110 19.81 3.45 4.79
CA VAL A 110 19.92 4.77 4.15
C VAL A 110 19.36 4.71 2.73
N LEU A 111 18.50 5.68 2.38
CA LEU A 111 17.87 5.72 1.08
C LEU A 111 18.92 5.91 -0.03
N GLY A 112 18.82 5.09 -1.07
CA GLY A 112 19.77 5.09 -2.19
C GLY A 112 21.05 4.28 -1.91
N VAL A 113 21.24 3.78 -0.69
CA VAL A 113 22.33 2.88 -0.31
C VAL A 113 21.79 1.47 -0.03
N ASP A 114 20.80 1.37 0.85
CA ASP A 114 20.16 0.10 1.20
C ASP A 114 18.95 -0.15 0.29
N PRO A 115 18.92 -1.24 -0.51
CA PRO A 115 17.82 -1.53 -1.43
C PRO A 115 16.52 -1.89 -0.71
N GLU A 116 16.56 -2.25 0.57
CA GLU A 116 15.39 -2.51 1.41
C GLU A 116 14.59 -1.24 1.68
N LEU A 117 15.22 -0.06 1.63
CA LEU A 117 14.57 1.23 1.86
C LEU A 117 14.23 1.89 0.52
N THR A 118 12.94 2.02 0.26
CA THR A 118 12.42 2.58 -0.99
C THR A 118 11.43 3.71 -0.71
N VAL A 119 11.26 4.59 -1.69
CA VAL A 119 10.30 5.69 -1.64
C VAL A 119 9.43 5.73 -2.88
N ASN A 120 8.18 6.15 -2.71
CA ASN A 120 7.24 6.39 -3.80
C ASN A 120 6.37 7.61 -3.47
N GLY A 121 6.74 8.77 -4.00
CA GLY A 121 6.20 10.06 -3.56
C GLY A 121 6.64 10.38 -2.13
N ASN A 122 5.70 10.83 -1.30
CA ASN A 122 5.90 11.09 0.13
C ASN A 122 5.86 9.81 0.98
N ALA A 123 5.62 8.63 0.39
CA ALA A 123 5.62 7.37 1.12
C ALA A 123 7.00 6.70 1.08
N TRP A 124 7.41 6.13 2.20
CA TRP A 124 8.60 5.27 2.28
C TRP A 124 8.24 3.88 2.80
N VAL A 125 9.01 2.88 2.37
CA VAL A 125 8.88 1.48 2.76
C VAL A 125 10.25 0.93 3.08
N LEU A 126 10.40 0.35 4.27
CA LEU A 126 11.54 -0.49 4.64
C LEU A 126 11.08 -1.96 4.64
N ASP A 127 11.46 -2.70 3.59
CA ASP A 127 11.07 -4.11 3.41
C ASP A 127 12.20 -5.06 3.83
N LEU A 128 12.09 -5.58 5.05
CA LEU A 128 13.03 -6.57 5.59
C LEU A 128 12.55 -8.00 5.40
N SER A 129 11.42 -8.21 4.70
CA SER A 129 10.79 -9.52 4.60
C SER A 129 11.68 -10.56 3.91
N ASN A 130 12.59 -10.13 3.04
CA ASN A 130 13.51 -11.01 2.34
C ASN A 130 14.95 -10.95 2.89
N TRP A 131 15.14 -10.34 4.07
CA TRP A 131 16.46 -10.13 4.67
C TRP A 131 17.32 -11.41 4.74
N PRO A 132 16.82 -12.56 5.26
CA PRO A 132 17.64 -13.77 5.38
C PRO A 132 18.16 -14.33 4.04
N ASN A 133 17.46 -14.02 2.94
CA ASN A 133 17.82 -14.52 1.62
C ASN A 133 18.73 -13.55 0.85
N THR A 134 18.54 -12.25 1.06
CA THR A 134 19.34 -11.20 0.41
C THR A 134 20.68 -10.99 1.10
N HIS A 135 20.74 -11.26 2.41
CA HIS A 135 21.92 -11.07 3.25
C HIS A 135 22.32 -12.39 3.94
N PRO A 136 22.70 -13.45 3.19
CA PRO A 136 23.01 -14.75 3.78
C PRO A 136 24.27 -14.65 4.65
N GLY A 137 24.15 -15.08 5.91
CA GLY A 137 25.25 -15.05 6.87
C GLY A 137 25.47 -13.71 7.57
N ASP A 138 24.69 -12.68 7.24
CA ASP A 138 24.70 -11.41 7.96
C ASP A 138 23.97 -11.57 9.31
N THR A 139 24.69 -11.35 10.40
CA THR A 139 24.19 -11.41 11.78
C THR A 139 23.92 -10.04 12.39
N THR A 140 24.04 -8.95 11.62
CA THR A 140 23.82 -7.58 12.09
C THR A 140 22.35 -7.30 12.41
N LEU A 141 21.42 -7.99 11.74
CA LEU A 141 19.99 -7.81 11.91
C LEU A 141 19.31 -9.13 12.33
N VAL A 142 19.33 -9.40 13.63
CA VAL A 142 18.67 -10.57 14.23
C VAL A 142 17.36 -10.15 14.90
N ILE A 143 16.25 -10.56 14.30
CA ILE A 143 14.90 -10.28 14.80
C ILE A 143 14.33 -11.51 15.51
N GLU A 144 14.11 -11.36 16.82
CA GLU A 144 13.55 -12.38 17.69
C GLU A 144 12.03 -12.23 17.82
N ARG A 145 11.34 -13.37 17.79
CA ARG A 145 9.90 -13.45 18.04
C ARG A 145 9.60 -13.10 19.51
N GLY A 146 8.53 -12.35 19.75
CA GLY A 146 8.11 -11.94 21.09
C GLY A 146 8.88 -10.76 21.68
N LYS A 147 9.76 -10.12 20.90
CA LYS A 147 10.50 -8.91 21.31
C LYS A 147 9.88 -7.64 20.71
N THR A 148 10.11 -6.53 21.39
CA THR A 148 9.80 -5.20 20.88
C THR A 148 11.11 -4.49 20.54
N TYR A 149 11.17 -3.93 19.34
CA TYR A 149 12.30 -3.19 18.82
C TYR A 149 11.96 -1.72 18.76
N LEU A 150 12.89 -0.89 19.23
CA LEU A 150 12.88 0.54 18.96
C LEU A 150 13.48 0.76 17.58
N GLY A 151 12.89 1.69 16.83
CA GLY A 151 13.48 2.24 15.62
C GLY A 151 13.39 3.76 15.66
N GLU A 152 14.13 4.39 14.76
CA GLU A 152 14.17 5.84 14.61
C GLU A 152 14.15 6.19 13.13
N ILE A 153 13.36 7.20 12.75
CA ILE A 153 13.34 7.75 11.40
C ILE A 153 14.07 9.07 11.45
N THR A 154 15.15 9.17 10.69
CA THR A 154 15.93 10.39 10.56
C THR A 154 15.75 10.97 9.17
N SER A 155 15.50 12.27 9.11
CA SER A 155 15.50 13.01 7.85
C SER A 155 15.95 14.43 8.06
N SER A 156 16.38 15.08 6.98
CA SER A 156 16.71 16.50 7.03
C SER A 156 15.86 17.27 6.04
N THR A 157 15.19 18.33 6.47
CA THR A 157 14.28 19.11 5.62
C THR A 157 14.69 20.56 5.54
N ARG A 158 14.38 21.20 4.41
CA ARG A 158 14.55 22.64 4.17
C ARG A 158 13.31 23.17 3.47
N ALA A 159 12.63 24.12 4.12
CA ALA A 159 11.46 24.77 3.53
C ALA A 159 11.85 25.56 2.26
N TYR A 160 10.92 25.67 1.32
CA TYR A 160 11.14 26.43 0.10
C TYR A 160 11.48 27.90 0.41
N GLY A 161 12.51 28.44 -0.24
CA GLY A 161 13.01 29.80 -0.01
C GLY A 161 13.72 30.01 1.34
N SER A 162 13.92 28.96 2.15
CA SER A 162 14.62 29.03 3.44
C SER A 162 16.05 28.52 3.34
N ALA A 163 16.96 29.16 4.06
CA ALA A 163 18.32 28.66 4.28
C ALA A 163 18.40 27.70 5.49
N LEU A 164 17.38 27.68 6.35
CA LEU A 164 17.38 26.86 7.55
C LEU A 164 17.07 25.40 7.22
N GLN A 165 17.96 24.52 7.66
CA GLN A 165 17.79 23.08 7.59
C GLN A 165 17.42 22.54 8.97
N ILE A 166 16.39 21.69 9.02
CA ILE A 166 15.86 21.07 10.23
C ILE A 166 16.14 19.58 10.14
N ASN A 167 16.84 19.05 11.15
CA ASN A 167 17.05 17.61 11.30
C ASN A 167 15.94 17.03 12.17
N HIS A 168 15.30 15.99 11.66
CA HIS A 168 14.27 15.23 12.36
C HIS A 168 14.86 13.91 12.82
N ALA A 169 14.44 13.49 14.02
CA ALA A 169 14.68 12.17 14.58
C ALA A 169 13.40 11.75 15.30
N VAL A 170 12.67 10.81 14.70
CA VAL A 170 11.33 10.41 15.15
C VAL A 170 11.34 8.94 15.54
N PRO A 171 11.17 8.61 16.84
CA PRO A 171 11.18 7.23 17.30
C PRO A 171 9.87 6.51 16.95
N PHE A 172 9.97 5.20 16.75
CA PHE A 172 8.84 4.29 16.64
C PHE A 172 9.16 2.94 17.29
N THR A 173 8.14 2.13 17.54
CA THR A 173 8.33 0.79 18.11
C THR A 173 7.58 -0.25 17.29
N ILE A 174 8.17 -1.44 17.18
CA ILE A 174 7.56 -2.59 16.53
C ILE A 174 7.67 -3.79 17.45
N THR A 175 6.52 -4.38 17.76
CA THR A 175 6.46 -5.64 18.51
C THR A 175 6.32 -6.80 17.54
N ILE A 176 7.29 -7.70 17.57
CA ILE A 176 7.26 -8.94 16.80
C ILE A 176 6.44 -9.96 17.60
N PRO A 177 5.31 -10.48 17.07
CA PRO A 177 4.50 -11.44 17.79
C PRO A 177 5.30 -12.73 18.05
N PRO A 178 5.06 -13.41 19.19
CA PRO A 178 5.67 -14.71 19.47
C PRO A 178 5.23 -15.71 18.41
N ARG A 179 6.08 -16.70 18.13
CA ARG A 179 5.68 -17.82 17.27
C ARG A 179 4.59 -18.58 18.01
N ILE A 180 3.37 -18.59 17.47
CA ILE A 180 2.33 -19.50 17.94
C ILE A 180 2.79 -20.90 17.53
N LEU A 181 3.41 -21.61 18.46
CA LEU A 181 3.62 -23.05 18.28
C LEU A 181 2.23 -23.69 18.14
N PRO A 182 2.03 -24.65 17.22
CA PRO A 182 0.83 -25.46 17.28
C PRO A 182 0.70 -26.01 18.71
N SER A 183 -0.48 -25.84 19.32
CA SER A 183 -0.76 -26.31 20.68
C SER A 183 -0.24 -27.73 20.82
N THR A 184 0.81 -27.93 21.63
CA THR A 184 1.22 -29.27 22.04
C THR A 184 -0.04 -29.94 22.61
N PRO A 185 -0.51 -31.08 22.05
CA PRO A 185 -1.64 -31.79 22.61
C PRO A 185 -1.34 -32.11 24.09
N PRO A 186 -2.32 -32.03 25.00
CA PRO A 186 -2.09 -32.28 26.41
C PRO A 186 -1.43 -33.65 26.58
N VAL A 187 -0.23 -33.67 27.15
CA VAL A 187 0.45 -34.89 27.54
C VAL A 187 -0.34 -35.48 28.71
N ILE A 188 -1.14 -36.51 28.44
CA ILE A 188 -1.77 -37.32 29.48
C ILE A 188 -0.63 -38.08 30.17
N PRO A 189 -0.38 -37.89 31.48
CA PRO A 189 0.66 -38.64 32.18
C PRO A 189 0.16 -40.07 32.42
N SER A 190 0.56 -41.01 31.57
CA SER A 190 0.43 -42.43 31.87
C SER A 190 1.78 -42.96 32.37
N SER A 191 1.88 -43.15 33.67
CA SER A 191 2.88 -44.03 34.32
C SER A 191 2.15 -44.87 35.37
N PRO A 192 2.53 -46.14 35.63
CA PRO A 192 3.88 -46.48 36.12
C PRO A 192 4.62 -47.58 35.31
N ALA A 193 5.93 -47.58 35.52
CA ALA A 193 7.00 -48.41 34.95
C ALA A 193 6.78 -49.93 34.88
N ILE A 194 7.37 -50.57 33.85
CA ILE A 194 8.02 -51.92 33.79
C ILE A 194 8.74 -52.05 32.41
N PRO A 195 9.83 -52.83 32.27
CA PRO A 195 11.05 -52.45 31.52
C PRO A 195 11.13 -52.86 30.04
N ALA A 196 12.14 -52.27 29.39
CA ALA A 196 12.49 -52.33 27.98
C ALA A 196 12.49 -53.75 27.34
N VAL A 197 11.85 -53.85 26.18
CA VAL A 197 12.16 -54.83 25.14
C VAL A 197 12.22 -54.09 23.81
N SER A 198 13.39 -54.13 23.18
CA SER A 198 13.59 -53.72 21.80
C SER A 198 12.78 -54.62 20.87
N ALA A 199 11.87 -54.05 20.08
CA ALA A 199 11.33 -54.71 18.90
C ALA A 199 11.17 -53.69 17.77
N ALA A 200 11.81 -54.04 16.67
CA ALA A 200 11.85 -53.40 15.37
C ALA A 200 10.55 -52.75 14.88
N ALA A 201 10.76 -51.63 14.18
CA ALA A 201 10.11 -51.25 12.93
C ALA A 201 8.75 -51.88 12.60
N THR A 202 7.70 -51.05 12.53
CA THR A 202 7.01 -50.66 11.29
C THR A 202 5.70 -49.96 11.66
N GLY A 203 5.39 -48.89 10.93
CA GLY A 203 4.39 -47.91 11.33
C GLY A 203 2.95 -48.42 11.40
N ILE A 204 2.15 -47.75 12.22
CA ILE A 204 0.70 -47.66 12.03
C ILE A 204 0.26 -46.20 12.19
N LYS A 205 -0.12 -45.66 11.02
CA LYS A 205 -0.86 -44.45 10.68
C LYS A 205 -1.60 -43.74 11.84
N SER A 206 -1.21 -42.50 12.09
CA SER A 206 -2.10 -41.50 12.68
C SER A 206 -3.13 -41.07 11.64
N GLY A 207 -4.39 -41.43 11.87
CA GLY A 207 -5.50 -41.19 10.98
C GLY A 207 -5.92 -39.71 10.95
N LYS A 208 -5.79 -39.09 9.77
CA LYS A 208 -6.87 -38.40 9.07
C LYS A 208 -6.33 -38.02 7.69
N ASP A 209 -6.31 -39.01 6.80
CA ASP A 209 -6.15 -38.76 5.38
C ASP A 209 -7.49 -38.18 4.89
N LEU A 210 -7.56 -36.85 4.81
CA LEU A 210 -8.59 -36.22 3.99
C LEU A 210 -8.31 -36.70 2.56
N ALA A 211 -9.17 -37.58 2.06
CA ALA A 211 -9.15 -37.96 0.65
C ALA A 211 -9.44 -36.72 -0.21
N ASN A 212 -8.43 -35.89 -0.44
CA ASN A 212 -8.43 -34.90 -1.49
C ASN A 212 -8.17 -35.64 -2.81
N THR A 213 -9.15 -36.44 -3.23
CA THR A 213 -9.21 -37.00 -4.58
C THR A 213 -9.73 -35.92 -5.55
N GLY A 214 -9.21 -34.71 -5.42
CA GLY A 214 -9.40 -33.63 -6.37
C GLY A 214 -8.18 -33.59 -7.27
N ALA A 215 -8.37 -33.75 -8.59
CA ALA A 215 -7.30 -33.51 -9.54
C ALA A 215 -6.72 -32.12 -9.26
N ASN A 216 -5.38 -32.02 -9.20
CA ASN A 216 -4.66 -30.78 -8.96
C ASN A 216 -5.29 -29.67 -9.82
N MET A 217 -5.63 -28.53 -9.19
CA MET A 217 -6.35 -27.43 -9.84
C MET A 217 -5.71 -27.01 -11.17
N TRP A 218 -4.38 -27.13 -11.26
CA TRP A 218 -3.63 -26.91 -12.49
C TRP A 218 -3.99 -27.88 -13.63
N PHE A 219 -4.20 -29.17 -13.33
CA PHE A 219 -4.65 -30.16 -14.32
C PHE A 219 -6.04 -29.86 -14.85
N MET A 220 -6.96 -29.37 -14.01
CA MET A 220 -8.30 -28.95 -14.46
C MET A 220 -8.22 -27.76 -15.42
N VAL A 221 -7.35 -26.79 -15.13
CA VAL A 221 -7.14 -25.62 -16.01
C VAL A 221 -6.53 -26.04 -17.36
N ILE A 222 -5.54 -26.92 -17.35
CA ILE A 222 -4.91 -27.44 -18.59
C ILE A 222 -5.90 -28.26 -19.41
N ALA A 223 -6.73 -29.10 -18.77
CA ALA A 223 -7.75 -29.88 -19.47
C ALA A 223 -8.81 -28.98 -20.14
N ALA A 224 -9.26 -27.93 -19.45
CA ALA A 224 -10.22 -26.97 -20.01
C ALA A 224 -9.64 -26.22 -21.21
N LEU A 225 -8.40 -25.72 -21.11
CA LEU A 225 -7.73 -25.03 -22.22
C LEU A 225 -7.50 -25.97 -23.41
N GLY A 226 -7.10 -27.22 -23.16
CA GLY A 226 -6.91 -28.23 -24.20
C GLY A 226 -8.20 -28.51 -24.99
N MET A 227 -9.33 -28.66 -24.29
CA MET A 227 -10.64 -28.89 -24.94
C MET A 227 -11.08 -27.71 -25.81
N ILE A 228 -10.83 -26.47 -25.37
CA ILE A 228 -11.14 -25.26 -26.15
C ILE A 228 -10.30 -25.20 -27.43
N ILE A 229 -9.00 -25.52 -27.35
CA ILE A 229 -8.11 -25.53 -28.50
C ILE A 229 -8.54 -26.61 -29.50
N ILE A 230 -8.89 -27.81 -29.03
CA ILE A 230 -9.37 -28.91 -29.89
C ILE A 230 -10.66 -28.50 -30.61
N ALA A 231 -11.61 -27.88 -29.90
CA ALA A 231 -12.85 -27.38 -30.51
C ALA A 231 -12.56 -26.33 -31.61
N PHE A 232 -11.60 -25.42 -31.38
CA PHE A 232 -11.20 -24.43 -32.37
C PHE A 232 -10.59 -25.09 -33.63
N ILE A 233 -9.74 -26.09 -33.46
CA ILE A 233 -9.14 -26.83 -34.58
C ILE A 233 -10.22 -27.57 -35.38
N LEU A 234 -11.18 -28.20 -34.70
CA LEU A 234 -12.30 -28.89 -35.35
C LEU A 234 -13.22 -27.92 -36.10
N LEU A 235 -13.50 -26.74 -35.55
CA LEU A 235 -14.29 -25.70 -36.24
C LEU A 235 -13.58 -25.17 -37.49
N ILE A 236 -12.26 -24.99 -37.44
CA ILE A 236 -11.46 -24.57 -38.60
C ILE A 236 -11.44 -25.67 -39.67
N ARG A 237 -11.27 -26.94 -39.28
CA ARG A 237 -11.32 -28.07 -40.22
C ARG A 237 -12.71 -28.27 -40.82
N ASN A 238 -13.77 -28.10 -40.03
CA ASN A 238 -15.15 -28.21 -40.52
C ASN A 238 -15.50 -27.08 -41.50
N ARG A 239 -15.03 -25.85 -41.24
CA ARG A 239 -15.16 -24.73 -42.20
C ARG A 239 -14.36 -24.92 -43.49
N ARG A 240 -13.22 -25.62 -43.45
CA ARG A 240 -12.44 -25.94 -44.66
C ARG A 240 -12.94 -27.17 -45.43
N GLY A 241 -13.73 -28.04 -44.81
CA GLY A 241 -14.26 -29.26 -45.44
C GLY A 241 -15.63 -29.10 -46.13
N GLY A 242 -16.31 -27.97 -45.93
CA GLY A 242 -17.68 -27.75 -46.44
C GLY A 242 -17.77 -27.13 -47.84
N SER A 243 -16.69 -27.08 -48.62
CA SER A 243 -16.69 -26.49 -49.97
C SER A 243 -16.24 -27.51 -51.02
N HIS A 244 -17.05 -28.54 -51.26
CA HIS A 244 -17.19 -29.31 -52.51
C HIS A 244 -18.54 -30.05 -52.44
N GLU A 245 -19.60 -29.46 -53.02
CA GLU A 245 -20.25 -29.81 -54.32
C GLU A 245 -21.44 -30.78 -54.13
N PRO A 246 -22.41 -30.89 -55.06
CA PRO A 246 -22.41 -30.49 -56.48
C PRO A 246 -23.02 -29.11 -56.78
#